data_AF-A0A3M2W558-F1
#
_entry.id   AF-A0A3M2W558-F1
#
_cell.length_a   1.000
_cell.length_b   1.000
_cell.length_c   1.000
_cell.angle_alpha   90.00
_cell.angle_beta   90.00
_cell.angle_gamma   90.00
#
_symmetry.space_group_name_H-M   'P 1'
#
loop_
_entity.id
_entity.type
_entity.pdbx_description
1 polymer ?
#
loop_
_entity_poly.entity_id
_entity_poly.type
_entity_poly.pdbx_seq_one_letter_code
_entity_poly.pdbx_strand_id
1 'polypeptide(L)'
;MDKLLYVAMSGASENAIAQKAHANNLANVSTNGFMRDLEQARSMPVFGEVMPSRAYAMSERPGTDFSGGAMVETGRELDIAIKGDGWIAVQTPDGGEAYTRSSGMNIDALGVLRDGSGLPVMGNGGPIAV
;
A
#
# COMPACT_ATOMS: atom_id res chain seq x y z
N MET A 1 -14.29 19.44 -35.03
CA MET A 1 -14.93 18.51 -34.08
C MET A 1 -13.86 17.58 -33.57
N ASP A 2 -13.55 17.58 -32.26
CA ASP A 2 -12.96 16.42 -31.53
C ASP A 2 -12.60 16.74 -30.05
N LYS A 3 -12.63 18.02 -29.64
CA LYS A 3 -12.15 18.43 -28.31
C LYS A 3 -13.03 17.94 -27.15
N LEU A 4 -14.34 17.81 -27.38
CA LEU A 4 -15.30 17.31 -26.39
C LEU A 4 -15.16 15.79 -26.21
N LEU A 5 -14.98 15.07 -27.31
CA LEU A 5 -14.77 13.62 -27.27
C LEU A 5 -13.50 13.27 -26.50
N TYR A 6 -12.41 14.02 -26.69
CA TYR A 6 -11.18 13.84 -25.93
C TYR A 6 -11.36 14.08 -24.42
N VAL A 7 -12.13 15.09 -24.03
CA VAL A 7 -12.41 15.38 -22.60
C VAL A 7 -13.32 14.32 -21.98
N ALA A 8 -14.32 13.83 -22.73
CA ALA A 8 -15.15 12.71 -22.29
C ALA A 8 -14.32 11.42 -22.14
N MET A 9 -13.43 11.15 -23.10
CA MET A 9 -12.52 10.02 -23.08
C MET A 9 -11.55 10.11 -21.90
N SER A 10 -10.99 11.28 -21.60
CA SER A 10 -10.12 11.43 -20.43
C SER A 10 -10.88 11.13 -19.14
N GLY A 11 -12.11 11.67 -18.97
CA GLY A 11 -12.94 11.34 -17.82
C GLY A 11 -13.22 9.83 -17.67
N ALA A 12 -13.54 9.15 -18.77
CA ALA A 12 -13.75 7.70 -18.76
C ALA A 12 -12.47 6.91 -18.41
N SER A 13 -11.33 7.32 -18.96
CA SER A 13 -10.03 6.70 -18.67
C SER A 13 -9.62 6.86 -17.21
N GLU A 14 -9.76 8.07 -16.66
CA GLU A 14 -9.44 8.36 -15.26
C GLU A 14 -10.38 7.63 -14.29
N ASN A 15 -11.67 7.51 -14.62
CA ASN A 15 -12.59 6.69 -13.84
C ASN A 15 -12.17 5.21 -13.82
N ALA A 16 -11.67 4.68 -14.94
CA ALA A 16 -11.15 3.31 -14.97
C ALA A 16 -9.89 3.15 -14.11
N ILE A 17 -9.05 4.18 -14.01
CA ILE A 17 -7.88 4.20 -13.11
C ILE A 17 -8.34 4.21 -11.64
N ALA A 18 -9.27 5.10 -11.28
CA ALA A 18 -9.84 5.16 -9.93
C ALA A 18 -10.49 3.82 -9.53
N GLN A 19 -11.26 3.22 -10.43
CA GLN A 19 -11.89 1.92 -10.19
C GLN A 19 -10.86 0.81 -9.94
N LYS A 20 -9.72 0.80 -10.64
CA LYS A 20 -8.63 -0.16 -10.38
C LYS A 20 -8.03 0.04 -8.99
N ALA A 21 -7.80 1.28 -8.57
CA ALA A 21 -7.30 1.57 -7.23
C ALA A 21 -8.27 1.10 -6.14
N HIS A 22 -9.56 1.40 -6.29
CA HIS A 22 -10.59 0.91 -5.37
C HIS A 22 -10.70 -0.62 -5.35
N ALA A 23 -10.63 -1.27 -6.52
CA ALA A 23 -10.65 -2.72 -6.61
C ALA A 23 -9.45 -3.35 -5.91
N ASN A 24 -8.26 -2.76 -6.03
CA ASN A 24 -7.07 -3.24 -5.31
C ASN A 24 -7.21 -3.11 -3.79
N ASN A 25 -7.70 -1.95 -3.31
CA ASN A 25 -7.96 -1.75 -1.89
C ASN A 25 -9.01 -2.74 -1.35
N LEU A 26 -10.08 -2.99 -2.11
CA LEU A 26 -11.13 -3.92 -1.71
C LEU A 26 -10.63 -5.37 -1.70
N ALA A 27 -9.83 -5.76 -2.69
CA ALA A 27 -9.26 -7.10 -2.77
C ALA A 27 -8.33 -7.43 -1.60
N ASN A 28 -7.70 -6.41 -1.00
CA ASN A 28 -6.77 -6.57 0.12
C ASN A 28 -7.38 -6.23 1.49
N VAL A 29 -8.70 -6.10 1.59
CA VAL A 29 -9.37 -5.73 2.86
C VAL A 29 -9.10 -6.72 4.00
N SER A 30 -8.86 -8.00 3.67
CA SER A 30 -8.55 -9.06 4.64
C SER A 30 -7.04 -9.35 4.76
N THR A 31 -6.19 -8.59 4.08
CA THR A 31 -4.74 -8.77 4.14
C THR A 31 -4.20 -8.05 5.37
N ASN A 32 -3.65 -8.81 6.33
CA ASN A 32 -3.12 -8.23 7.56
C ASN A 32 -1.97 -7.26 7.27
N GLY A 33 -2.05 -6.06 7.85
CA GLY A 33 -1.05 -5.01 7.65
C GLY A 33 -1.11 -4.29 6.31
N PHE A 34 -2.10 -4.58 5.44
CA PHE A 34 -2.32 -3.82 4.21
C PHE A 34 -2.74 -2.38 4.54
N MET A 35 -2.07 -1.44 3.88
CA MET A 35 -2.38 -0.01 3.98
C MET A 35 -3.03 0.44 2.68
N ARG A 36 -4.25 0.98 2.77
CA ARG A 36 -5.00 1.41 1.59
C ARG A 36 -4.37 2.66 1.00
N ASP A 37 -4.38 2.74 -0.32
CA ASP A 37 -4.07 3.98 -1.00
C ASP A 37 -5.30 4.89 -1.06
N LEU A 38 -5.08 6.18 -0.85
CA LEU A 38 -6.10 7.20 -1.07
C LEU A 38 -6.24 7.47 -2.57
N GLU A 39 -7.45 7.78 -3.00
CA GLU A 39 -7.77 8.20 -4.36
C GLU A 39 -8.44 9.58 -4.29
N GLN A 40 -8.06 10.45 -5.22
CA GLN A 40 -8.64 11.78 -5.34
C GLN A 40 -8.86 12.14 -6.81
N ALA A 41 -10.05 12.63 -7.12
CA ALA A 41 -10.34 13.25 -8.40
C ALA A 41 -9.99 14.75 -8.36
N ARG A 42 -9.26 15.24 -9.36
CA ARG A 42 -8.96 16.66 -9.56
C ARG A 42 -9.29 17.11 -10.98
N SER A 43 -9.60 18.40 -11.10
CA SER A 43 -9.76 19.08 -12.37
C SER A 43 -8.46 19.79 -12.73
N MET A 44 -7.82 19.39 -13.83
CA MET A 44 -6.56 19.98 -14.30
C MET A 44 -6.81 20.93 -15.49
N PRO A 45 -6.53 22.24 -15.35
CA PRO A 45 -6.63 23.18 -16.45
C PRO A 45 -5.66 22.82 -17.58
N VAL A 46 -6.12 22.93 -18.82
CA VAL A 46 -5.26 22.80 -19.99
C VAL A 46 -4.64 24.16 -20.28
N PHE A 47 -3.34 24.28 -20.02
CA PHE A 47 -2.57 25.50 -20.30
C PHE A 47 -2.19 25.59 -21.78
N GLY A 48 -2.22 26.80 -22.33
CA GLY A 48 -1.83 27.12 -23.71
C GLY A 48 -1.58 28.62 -23.86
N GLU A 49 -1.41 29.09 -25.10
CA GLU A 49 -1.14 30.52 -25.39
C GLU A 49 -2.29 31.47 -24.99
N VAL A 50 -3.50 30.93 -24.79
CA VAL A 50 -4.70 31.67 -24.40
C VAL A 50 -5.18 31.24 -23.01
N MET A 51 -6.13 32.02 -22.45
CA MET A 51 -6.71 31.73 -21.14
C MET A 51 -7.24 30.29 -21.04
N PRO A 52 -6.91 29.55 -19.97
CA PRO A 52 -7.29 28.15 -19.81
C PRO A 52 -8.80 28.03 -19.53
N SER A 53 -9.58 27.91 -20.60
CA SER A 53 -11.03 27.72 -20.57
C SER A 53 -11.46 26.26 -20.52
N ARG A 54 -10.50 25.32 -20.45
CA ARG A 54 -10.72 23.88 -20.50
C ARG A 54 -10.02 23.22 -19.32
N ALA A 55 -10.66 22.22 -18.75
CA ALA A 55 -10.04 21.32 -17.80
C ALA A 55 -10.37 19.87 -18.15
N TYR A 56 -9.45 18.96 -17.82
CA TYR A 56 -9.69 17.52 -17.87
C TYR A 56 -9.74 16.96 -16.44
N ALA A 57 -10.49 15.88 -16.25
CA ALA A 57 -10.46 15.11 -15.02
C ALA A 57 -9.11 14.38 -14.91
N MET A 58 -8.59 14.24 -13.71
CA MET A 58 -7.41 13.46 -13.37
C MET A 58 -7.70 12.69 -12.08
N SER A 59 -7.51 11.37 -12.09
CA SER A 59 -7.48 10.55 -10.89
C SER A 59 -6.04 10.49 -10.40
N GLU A 60 -5.83 10.71 -9.11
CA GLU A 60 -4.51 10.64 -8.51
C GLU A 60 -4.52 9.84 -7.22
N ARG A 61 -3.30 9.42 -6.84
CA ARG A 61 -3.02 8.70 -5.62
C ARG A 61 -2.23 9.61 -4.68
N PRO A 62 -2.89 10.48 -3.88
CA PRO A 62 -2.20 11.49 -3.08
C PRO A 62 -1.32 10.89 -1.98
N GLY A 63 -1.57 9.65 -1.57
CA GLY A 63 -0.73 8.93 -0.62
C GLY A 63 -1.37 7.65 -0.11
N THR A 64 -0.69 7.02 0.84
CA THR A 64 -1.15 5.83 1.55
C THR A 64 -1.69 6.24 2.92
N ASP A 65 -2.82 5.66 3.32
CA ASP A 65 -3.40 5.85 4.65
C ASP A 65 -2.74 4.88 5.65
N PHE A 66 -1.91 5.42 6.54
CA PHE A 66 -1.20 4.65 7.57
C PHE A 66 -1.98 4.50 8.88
N SER A 67 -3.24 4.92 8.92
CA SER A 67 -4.07 4.72 10.11
C SER A 67 -4.23 3.23 10.43
N GLY A 68 -4.14 2.90 11.73
CA GLY A 68 -4.27 1.53 12.19
C GLY A 68 -5.69 0.99 11.95
N GLY A 69 -5.78 -0.21 11.39
CA GLY A 69 -7.03 -0.95 11.27
C GLY A 69 -7.49 -1.58 12.59
N ALA A 70 -8.57 -2.35 12.52
CA ALA A 70 -9.03 -3.14 13.66
C ALA A 70 -8.01 -4.23 14.01
N MET A 71 -7.74 -4.39 15.31
CA MET A 71 -6.87 -5.45 15.81
C MET A 71 -7.69 -6.72 16.05
N VAL A 72 -7.16 -7.86 15.63
CA VAL A 72 -7.78 -9.18 15.82
C VAL A 72 -6.82 -10.04 16.63
N GLU A 73 -7.32 -10.59 17.74
CA GLU A 73 -6.56 -11.55 18.55
C GLU A 73 -6.64 -12.93 17.92
N THR A 74 -5.49 -13.58 17.71
CA THR A 74 -5.40 -14.91 17.08
C THR A 74 -5.12 -16.04 18.06
N GLY A 75 -4.69 -15.73 19.29
CA GLY A 75 -4.29 -16.70 20.31
C GLY A 75 -2.93 -17.38 20.05
N ARG A 76 -2.21 -17.01 18.98
CA ARG A 76 -0.86 -17.51 18.69
C ARG A 76 0.18 -16.57 19.30
N GLU A 77 1.16 -17.13 19.99
CA GLU A 77 2.20 -16.35 20.69
C GLU A 77 3.07 -15.49 19.76
N LEU A 78 3.31 -15.97 18.54
CA LEU A 78 4.16 -15.28 17.55
C LEU A 78 3.36 -14.40 16.57
N ASP A 79 2.06 -14.21 16.80
CA ASP A 79 1.26 -13.28 16.02
C ASP A 79 1.31 -11.90 16.69
N ILE A 80 2.30 -11.11 16.29
CA ILE A 80 2.52 -9.77 16.83
C ILE A 80 1.96 -8.73 15.87
N ALA A 81 1.43 -7.64 16.42
CA ALA A 81 1.01 -6.47 15.68
C ALA A 81 1.49 -5.20 16.36
N ILE A 82 1.86 -4.20 15.56
CA ILE A 82 2.40 -2.93 16.04
C ILE A 82 1.25 -2.00 16.40
N LYS A 83 1.26 -1.47 17.63
CA LYS A 83 0.32 -0.44 18.06
C LYS A 83 0.95 0.94 17.88
N GLY A 84 0.35 1.76 17.01
CA GLY A 84 0.83 3.12 16.71
C GLY A 84 1.75 3.13 15.50
N ASP A 85 2.79 3.96 15.55
CA ASP A 85 3.77 4.11 14.47
C ASP A 85 4.89 3.06 14.57
N GLY A 86 5.46 2.67 13.42
CA GLY A 86 6.58 1.74 13.34
C GLY A 86 6.35 0.55 12.41
N TRP A 87 7.44 -0.18 12.14
CA TRP A 87 7.49 -1.32 11.22
C TRP A 87 8.41 -2.40 11.78
N ILE A 88 8.21 -3.64 11.35
CA ILE A 88 9.11 -4.76 11.60
C ILE A 88 10.15 -4.79 10.48
N ALA A 89 11.42 -4.74 10.83
CA ALA A 89 12.51 -4.89 9.87
C ALA A 89 12.71 -6.38 9.52
N VAL A 90 12.87 -6.68 8.24
CA VAL A 90 13.13 -8.02 7.72
C VAL A 90 14.29 -7.99 6.73
N GLN A 91 15.01 -9.10 6.63
CA GLN A 91 16.09 -9.24 5.65
C GLN A 91 15.56 -9.72 4.32
N THR A 92 15.84 -8.98 3.25
CA THR A 92 15.51 -9.39 1.88
C THR A 92 16.50 -10.45 1.36
N PRO A 93 16.14 -11.24 0.33
CA PRO A 93 17.01 -12.30 -0.19
C PRO A 93 18.37 -11.83 -0.72
N ASP A 94 18.49 -10.56 -1.10
CA ASP A 94 19.74 -9.90 -1.52
C ASP A 94 20.58 -9.39 -0.33
N GLY A 95 20.13 -9.62 0.91
CA GLY A 95 20.80 -9.21 2.14
C GLY A 95 20.46 -7.80 2.61
N GLY A 96 19.60 -7.08 1.89
CA GLY A 96 19.09 -5.76 2.28
C GLY A 96 18.08 -5.79 3.42
N GLU A 97 17.60 -4.61 3.82
CA GLU A 97 16.56 -4.42 4.82
C GLU A 97 15.25 -3.97 4.14
N ALA A 98 14.15 -4.62 4.49
CA ALA A 98 12.80 -4.21 4.15
C ALA A 98 11.93 -4.11 5.41
N TYR A 99 10.74 -3.53 5.25
CA TYR A 99 9.83 -3.26 6.36
C TYR A 99 8.47 -3.89 6.12
N THR A 100 7.90 -4.47 7.17
CA THR A 100 6.59 -5.12 7.13
C THR A 100 5.75 -4.78 8.35
N ARG A 101 4.43 -4.83 8.17
CA ARG A 101 3.42 -4.81 9.25
C ARG A 101 2.61 -6.10 9.29
N SER A 102 3.07 -7.11 8.54
CA SER A 102 2.48 -8.44 8.52
C SER A 102 2.46 -9.05 9.91
N SER A 103 1.34 -9.68 10.24
CA SER A 103 1.19 -10.52 11.42
C SER A 103 1.56 -11.96 11.09
N GLY A 104 1.99 -12.72 12.10
CA GLY A 104 2.11 -14.17 11.98
C GLY A 104 3.52 -14.59 11.67
N MET A 105 4.36 -14.54 12.70
CA MET A 105 5.73 -15.03 12.62
C MET A 105 5.82 -16.50 13.00
N ASN A 106 6.90 -17.14 12.58
CA ASN A 106 7.24 -18.48 13.00
C ASN A 106 8.75 -18.63 13.16
N ILE A 107 9.16 -19.56 14.01
CA ILE A 107 10.55 -19.99 14.09
C ILE A 107 10.72 -21.12 13.08
N ASP A 108 11.78 -21.06 12.26
CA ASP A 108 12.10 -22.10 11.28
C ASP A 108 12.91 -23.26 11.90
N ALA A 109 13.22 -24.28 11.10
CA ALA A 109 14.01 -25.43 11.55
C ALA A 109 15.45 -25.10 11.98
N LEU A 110 15.94 -23.90 11.64
CA LEU A 110 17.27 -23.40 12.00
C LEU A 110 17.23 -22.49 13.24
N GLY A 111 16.05 -22.33 13.87
CA GLY A 111 15.86 -21.46 15.03
C GLY A 111 15.70 -19.98 14.68
N VAL A 112 15.54 -19.62 13.40
CA VAL A 112 15.44 -18.22 12.96
C VAL A 112 13.98 -17.78 12.94
N LEU A 113 13.69 -16.62 13.54
CA LEU A 113 12.38 -15.98 13.48
C LEU A 113 12.15 -15.42 12.07
N ARG A 114 11.04 -15.82 11.45
CA ARG A 114 10.62 -15.39 10.12
C ARG A 114 9.24 -14.74 10.15
N ASP A 115 9.04 -13.77 9.27
CA ASP A 115 7.73 -13.16 9.03
C ASP A 115 6.80 -14.10 8.23
N GLY A 116 5.55 -13.69 8.05
CA GLY A 116 4.57 -14.46 7.27
C GLY A 116 4.93 -14.68 5.79
N SER A 117 5.94 -13.96 5.27
CA SER A 117 6.49 -14.15 3.92
C SER A 117 7.75 -15.04 3.91
N GLY A 118 8.18 -15.53 5.08
CA GLY A 118 9.37 -16.36 5.25
C GLY A 118 10.68 -15.59 5.30
N LEU A 119 10.65 -14.26 5.43
CA LEU A 119 11.85 -13.43 5.52
C LEU A 119 12.37 -13.39 6.97
N PRO A 120 13.70 -13.46 7.20
CA PRO A 120 14.27 -13.34 8.54
C PRO A 120 13.91 -12.01 9.18
N VAL A 121 13.40 -12.03 10.41
CA VAL A 121 13.12 -10.82 11.19
C VAL A 121 14.42 -10.27 11.77
N MET A 122 14.67 -8.98 11.59
CA MET A 122 15.88 -8.31 12.03
C MET A 122 15.74 -7.79 13.45
N GLY A 123 16.77 -8.02 14.27
CA GLY A 123 16.99 -7.38 15.56
C GLY A 123 18.25 -6.50 15.55
N ASN A 124 18.62 -5.97 16.72
CA ASN A 124 19.75 -5.03 16.85
C ASN A 124 21.12 -5.62 16.43
N GLY A 125 21.26 -6.94 16.39
CA GLY A 125 22.51 -7.64 16.06
C GLY A 125 22.46 -8.49 14.78
N GLY A 126 21.42 -8.32 13.94
CA GLY A 126 21.15 -9.19 12.80
C GLY A 126 19.85 -10.00 12.97
N PRO A 127 19.62 -11.03 12.14
CA PRO A 127 18.42 -11.87 12.24
C PRO A 127 18.22 -12.45 13.64
N ILE A 128 16.99 -12.44 14.13
CA ILE A 128 16.63 -12.99 15.44
C ILE A 128 16.67 -14.52 15.35
N ALA A 129 17.54 -15.14 16.15
CA ALA A 129 17.63 -16.58 16.31
C ALA A 129 17.43 -16.97 17.78
N VAL A 130 16.76 -18.10 18.02
CA VAL A 130 16.39 -18.64 19.35
C VAL A 130 16.95 -20.03 19.54
#